data_AF-A0A926R0V7-F1
#
_entry.id   AF-A0A926R0V7-F1
#
_cell.length_a   1.000
_cell.length_b   1.000
_cell.length_c   1.000
_cell.angle_alpha   90.00
_cell.angle_beta   90.00
_cell.angle_gamma   90.00
#
_symmetry.space_group_name_H-M   'P 1'
#
loop_
_entity.id
_entity.type
_entity.pdbx_description
1 polymer ?
#
loop_
_entity_poly.entity_id
_entity_poly.type
_entity_poly.pdbx_seq_one_letter_code
_entity_poly.pdbx_strand_id
1 'polypeptide(L)'
;MSQDDHDLESWQYVGRRGGDTVTLVGGSVIAAVHEAKRVAEEARRELRFDFLDDRAVLELLRQRHLDEEAMFNAGFKHGVPLALVGFGAAVYWGGVAQYWESAASRNAYLAVAVAVVVVQVFLFVRSAMSHWGDPVQQNLRARAAKYREIAHLARRGGADIPAHYPHYGPYPFAAKFRPEVDGRERSENKGADDNGLR
;
A
#
# COMPACT_ATOMS: atom_id res chain seq x y z
N MET A 1 14.30 -2.74 8.45
CA MET A 1 14.98 -2.86 7.16
C MET A 1 15.34 -4.31 6.97
N SER A 2 14.64 -5.03 6.09
CA SER A 2 15.12 -6.35 5.66
C SER A 2 16.29 -6.14 4.70
N GLN A 3 17.08 -7.19 4.53
CA GLN A 3 18.36 -7.20 3.85
C GLN A 3 18.27 -6.96 2.32
N ASP A 4 17.05 -6.93 1.76
CA ASP A 4 16.80 -6.88 0.31
C ASP A 4 16.83 -5.46 -0.29
N ASP A 5 16.75 -4.41 0.54
CA ASP A 5 16.78 -3.01 0.09
C ASP A 5 18.18 -2.56 -0.36
N HIS A 6 19.22 -3.35 -0.06
CA HIS A 6 20.62 -3.01 -0.34
C HIS A 6 21.09 -3.37 -1.77
N ASP A 7 20.33 -4.15 -2.54
CA ASP A 7 20.74 -4.64 -3.86
C ASP A 7 19.95 -4.03 -5.03
N LEU A 8 19.04 -3.08 -4.78
CA LEU A 8 18.33 -2.40 -5.86
C LEU A 8 19.28 -1.44 -6.59
N GLU A 9 19.58 -1.75 -7.85
CA GLU A 9 20.34 -0.87 -8.72
C GLU A 9 19.68 0.52 -8.84
N SER A 10 20.46 1.52 -9.25
CA SER A 10 20.06 2.93 -9.30
C SER A 10 18.84 3.26 -10.17
N TRP A 11 18.34 2.30 -10.96
CA TRP A 11 17.17 2.43 -11.84
C TRP A 11 16.07 1.39 -11.58
N GLN A 12 16.19 0.61 -10.49
CA GLN A 12 15.29 -0.50 -10.22
C GLN A 12 14.36 -0.23 -9.02
N TYR A 13 13.16 -0.78 -9.11
CA TYR A 13 12.15 -0.80 -8.05
C TYR A 13 11.48 -2.18 -8.00
N VAL A 14 10.86 -2.50 -6.87
CA VAL A 14 10.15 -3.77 -6.69
C VAL A 14 8.73 -3.64 -7.22
N GLY A 15 8.34 -4.56 -8.10
CA GLY A 15 6.99 -4.68 -8.63
C GLY A 15 6.00 -5.26 -7.61
N ARG A 16 4.99 -6.00 -8.09
CA ARG A 16 3.93 -6.57 -7.24
C ARG A 16 4.49 -7.59 -6.23
N ARG A 17 4.12 -7.43 -4.95
CA ARG A 17 4.33 -8.41 -3.86
C ARG A 17 5.77 -8.96 -3.71
N GLY A 18 6.80 -8.12 -3.88
CA GLY A 18 8.18 -8.54 -3.59
C GLY A 18 8.79 -9.54 -4.57
N GLY A 19 8.13 -9.84 -5.69
CA GLY A 19 8.55 -10.93 -6.59
C GLY A 19 9.63 -10.54 -7.60
N ASP A 20 9.42 -9.45 -8.35
CA ASP A 20 10.27 -9.08 -9.48
C ASP A 20 10.79 -7.65 -9.34
N THR A 21 12.10 -7.47 -9.55
CA THR A 21 12.73 -6.16 -9.75
C THR A 21 12.44 -5.68 -11.17
N VAL A 22 11.97 -4.45 -11.29
CA VAL A 22 11.59 -3.82 -12.55
C VAL A 22 12.45 -2.59 -12.77
N THR A 23 12.95 -2.44 -13.99
CA THR A 23 13.65 -1.22 -14.41
C THR A 23 12.65 -0.10 -14.68
N LEU A 24 12.94 1.09 -14.16
CA LEU A 24 12.17 2.29 -14.42
C LEU A 24 12.16 2.62 -15.92
N VAL A 25 10.97 2.92 -16.44
CA VAL A 25 10.85 3.55 -17.77
C VAL A 25 11.12 5.03 -17.62
N GLY A 26 12.13 5.53 -18.35
CA GLY A 26 12.51 6.94 -18.32
C GLY A 26 11.36 7.87 -18.70
N GLY A 27 11.25 8.99 -18.00
CA GLY A 27 10.26 10.04 -18.22
C GLY A 27 10.34 10.63 -19.62
N SER A 28 11.51 10.57 -20.28
CA SER A 28 11.67 10.92 -21.69
C SER A 28 10.84 10.04 -22.63
N VAL A 29 10.73 8.73 -22.35
CA VAL A 29 9.92 7.77 -23.11
C VAL A 29 8.43 8.10 -22.96
N ILE A 30 8.00 8.46 -21.75
CA ILE A 30 6.64 8.91 -21.47
C ILE A 30 6.37 10.26 -22.16
N ALA A 31 7.31 11.19 -22.08
CA ALA A 31 7.19 12.54 -22.63
C ALA A 31 7.20 12.58 -24.17
N ALA A 32 7.71 11.55 -24.84
CA ALA A 32 7.63 11.41 -26.29
C ALA A 32 6.18 11.35 -26.81
N VAL A 33 5.24 10.93 -25.96
CA VAL A 33 3.80 10.96 -26.27
C VAL A 33 3.21 12.27 -25.74
N HIS A 34 2.91 13.19 -26.65
CA HIS A 34 2.41 14.54 -26.33
C HIS A 34 1.20 14.54 -25.39
N GLU A 35 0.26 13.61 -25.58
CA GLU A 35 -0.92 13.50 -24.72
C GLU A 35 -0.55 13.10 -23.29
N ALA A 36 0.34 12.12 -23.12
CA ALA A 36 0.82 11.67 -21.83
C ALA A 36 1.65 12.76 -21.13
N LYS A 37 2.49 13.49 -21.88
CA LYS A 37 3.22 14.65 -21.38
C LYS A 37 2.28 15.73 -20.84
N ARG A 38 1.24 16.09 -21.60
CA ARG A 38 0.25 17.09 -21.17
C ARG A 38 -0.45 16.68 -19.88
N VAL A 39 -0.87 15.41 -19.78
CA VAL A 39 -1.52 14.89 -18.57
C VAL A 39 -0.55 14.85 -17.39
N ALA A 40 0.73 14.53 -17.61
CA ALA A 40 1.76 14.56 -16.58
C ALA A 40 1.99 15.99 -16.05
N GLU A 41 2.05 16.99 -16.93
CA GLU A 41 2.22 18.40 -16.56
C GLU A 41 1.00 18.98 -15.85
N GLU A 42 -0.21 18.55 -16.22
CA GLU A 42 -1.45 18.89 -15.52
C GLU A 42 -1.48 18.29 -14.11
N ALA A 43 -1.22 16.97 -14.01
CA ALA A 43 -1.13 16.26 -12.75
C ALA A 43 -0.02 16.79 -11.84
N ARG A 44 1.07 17.31 -12.39
CA ARG A 44 2.14 17.96 -11.62
C ARG A 44 1.63 19.13 -10.79
N ARG A 45 0.70 19.92 -11.33
CA ARG A 45 0.09 21.04 -10.60
C ARG A 45 -0.87 20.55 -9.53
N GLU A 46 -1.65 19.52 -9.84
CA GLU A 46 -2.66 18.96 -8.93
C GLU A 46 -2.05 18.22 -7.74
N LEU A 47 -1.02 17.39 -7.99
CA LEU A 47 -0.44 16.47 -7.02
C LEU A 47 0.94 16.91 -6.51
N ARG A 48 1.40 18.09 -6.97
CA ARG A 48 2.69 18.71 -6.61
C ARG A 48 3.88 17.77 -6.78
N PHE A 49 3.84 16.97 -7.85
CA PHE A 49 4.81 15.91 -8.09
C PHE A 49 5.22 15.88 -9.57
N ASP A 50 6.52 15.78 -9.84
CA ASP A 50 7.03 15.74 -11.22
C ASP A 50 7.05 14.29 -11.73
N PHE A 51 6.03 13.93 -12.53
CA PHE A 51 5.89 12.59 -13.09
C PHE A 51 6.87 12.28 -14.24
N LEU A 52 7.64 13.27 -14.70
CA LEU A 52 8.64 13.12 -15.76
C LEU A 52 10.08 13.17 -15.21
N ASP A 53 10.25 13.42 -13.90
CA ASP A 53 11.54 13.32 -13.21
C ASP A 53 11.77 11.87 -12.77
N ASP A 54 12.72 11.21 -13.42
CA ASP A 54 13.08 9.81 -13.16
C ASP A 54 13.43 9.54 -11.70
N ARG A 55 14.13 10.47 -11.04
CA ARG A 55 14.53 10.29 -9.64
C ARG A 55 13.33 10.38 -8.72
N ALA A 56 12.46 11.36 -8.94
CA ALA A 56 11.25 11.53 -8.16
C ALA A 56 10.32 10.32 -8.31
N VAL A 57 10.15 9.82 -9.54
CA VAL A 57 9.31 8.63 -9.83
C VAL A 57 9.93 7.37 -9.24
N LEU A 58 11.24 7.19 -9.33
CA LEU A 58 11.89 6.02 -8.73
C LEU A 58 11.67 5.97 -7.22
N GLU A 59 11.89 7.10 -6.55
CA GLU A 59 11.66 7.23 -5.11
C GLU A 59 10.20 6.96 -4.74
N LEU A 60 9.26 7.53 -5.51
CA LEU A 60 7.83 7.26 -5.36
C LEU A 60 7.53 5.75 -5.43
N LEU A 61 8.11 5.03 -6.40
CA LEU A 61 7.87 3.61 -6.61
C LEU A 61 8.47 2.75 -5.49
N ARG A 62 9.62 3.14 -4.93
CA ARG A 62 10.23 2.48 -3.76
C ARG A 62 9.44 2.70 -2.49
N GLN A 63 9.09 3.95 -2.16
CA GLN A 63 8.25 4.27 -1.01
C GLN A 63 6.90 3.56 -1.07
N ARG A 64 6.34 3.48 -2.28
CA ARG A 64 5.12 2.74 -2.55
C ARG A 64 5.25 1.25 -2.21
N HIS A 65 6.40 0.63 -2.47
CA HIS A 65 6.60 -0.77 -2.12
C HIS A 65 6.59 -0.94 -0.60
N LEU A 66 7.26 -0.04 0.13
CA LEU A 66 7.26 -0.03 1.60
C LEU A 66 5.85 0.16 2.17
N ASP A 67 5.01 1.03 1.57
CA ASP A 67 3.60 1.19 1.96
C ASP A 67 2.80 -0.10 1.72
N GLU A 68 3.00 -0.78 0.58
CA GLU A 68 2.33 -2.04 0.27
C GLU A 68 2.73 -3.15 1.26
N GLU A 69 4.02 -3.26 1.61
CA GLU A 69 4.50 -4.18 2.63
C GLU A 69 3.93 -3.86 4.02
N ALA A 70 3.90 -2.59 4.41
CA ALA A 70 3.34 -2.15 5.68
C ALA A 70 1.84 -2.50 5.78
N MET A 71 1.07 -2.25 4.71
CA MET A 71 -0.35 -2.64 4.63
C MET A 71 -0.52 -4.15 4.71
N PHE A 72 0.31 -4.93 4.00
CA PHE A 72 0.24 -6.38 4.02
C PHE A 72 0.56 -6.94 5.41
N ASN A 73 1.64 -6.46 6.03
CA ASN A 73 2.05 -6.86 7.38
C ASN A 73 0.99 -6.51 8.43
N ALA A 74 0.36 -5.33 8.33
CA ALA A 74 -0.75 -4.95 9.20
C ALA A 74 -1.97 -5.87 9.01
N GLY A 75 -2.33 -6.14 7.76
CA GLY A 75 -3.40 -7.08 7.42
C GLY A 75 -3.13 -8.49 7.96
N PHE A 76 -1.91 -9.00 7.83
CA PHE A 76 -1.51 -10.31 8.32
C PHE A 76 -1.55 -10.38 9.86
N LYS A 77 -0.99 -9.37 10.54
CA LYS A 77 -0.90 -9.29 12.01
C LYS A 77 -2.28 -9.35 12.69
N HIS A 78 -3.31 -8.79 12.06
CA HIS A 78 -4.67 -8.78 12.61
C HIS A 78 -5.59 -9.83 12.00
N GLY A 79 -5.40 -10.14 10.71
CA GLY A 79 -6.22 -11.11 9.98
C GLY A 79 -5.95 -12.55 10.38
N VAL A 80 -4.70 -12.93 10.64
CA VAL A 80 -4.36 -14.32 11.03
C VAL A 80 -4.96 -14.69 12.40
N PRO A 81 -4.80 -13.88 13.47
CA PRO A 81 -5.49 -14.17 14.73
C PRO A 81 -7.00 -14.28 14.58
N LEU A 82 -7.62 -13.40 13.77
CA LEU A 82 -9.07 -13.40 13.54
C LEU A 82 -9.50 -14.67 12.82
N ALA A 83 -8.75 -15.11 11.81
CA ALA A 83 -9.01 -16.35 11.11
C ALA A 83 -8.86 -17.57 12.03
N LEU A 84 -7.81 -17.63 12.84
CA LEU A 84 -7.58 -18.73 13.78
C LEU A 84 -8.67 -18.82 14.85
N VAL A 85 -9.06 -17.69 15.44
CA VAL A 85 -10.13 -17.67 16.45
C VAL A 85 -11.49 -17.95 15.82
N GLY A 86 -11.80 -17.37 14.65
CA GLY A 86 -13.02 -17.67 13.92
C GLY A 86 -13.13 -19.15 13.54
N PHE A 87 -12.05 -19.73 13.03
CA PHE A 87 -11.98 -21.16 12.70
C PHE A 87 -12.12 -22.04 13.95
N GLY A 88 -11.39 -21.74 15.02
CA GLY A 88 -11.48 -22.46 16.29
C GLY A 88 -12.89 -22.42 16.88
N ALA A 89 -13.55 -21.26 16.85
CA ALA A 89 -14.93 -21.11 17.28
C ALA A 89 -15.90 -21.94 16.42
N ALA A 90 -15.72 -21.96 15.10
CA ALA A 90 -16.55 -22.73 14.18
C ALA A 90 -16.39 -24.25 14.37
N VAL A 91 -15.15 -24.75 14.49
CA VAL A 91 -14.86 -26.18 14.74
C VAL A 91 -15.38 -26.60 16.11
N TYR A 92 -15.19 -25.77 17.14
CA TYR A 92 -15.71 -26.03 18.47
C TYR A 92 -17.24 -26.11 18.48
N TRP A 93 -17.92 -25.23 17.74
CA TRP A 93 -19.37 -25.26 17.59
C TRP A 93 -19.87 -26.49 16.83
N GLY A 94 -19.24 -26.84 15.71
CA GLY A 94 -19.61 -27.99 14.90
C GLY A 94 -19.31 -29.33 15.56
N GLY A 95 -18.30 -29.39 16.43
CA GLY A 95 -17.82 -30.63 17.04
C GLY A 95 -18.24 -30.83 18.49
N VAL A 96 -18.12 -29.82 19.36
CA VAL A 96 -18.14 -30.00 20.82
C VAL A 96 -19.40 -29.45 21.47
N ALA A 97 -19.92 -28.33 20.97
CA ALA A 97 -21.10 -27.69 21.56
C ALA A 97 -22.38 -28.54 21.50
N GLN A 98 -22.45 -29.53 20.60
CA GLN A 98 -23.55 -30.50 20.50
C GLN A 98 -23.64 -31.44 21.71
N TYR A 99 -22.58 -31.57 22.51
CA TYR A 99 -22.51 -32.45 23.68
C TYR A 99 -22.71 -31.71 25.01
N TRP A 100 -23.10 -30.43 24.98
CA TRP A 100 -23.25 -29.63 26.21
C TRP A 100 -24.64 -29.81 26.83
N GLU A 101 -24.69 -30.34 28.04
CA GLU A 101 -25.94 -30.61 28.78
C GLU A 101 -26.54 -29.38 29.47
N SER A 102 -25.75 -28.33 29.73
CA SER A 102 -26.20 -27.11 30.43
C SER A 102 -26.28 -25.89 29.51
N ALA A 103 -27.45 -25.25 29.47
CA ALA A 103 -27.63 -23.98 28.75
C ALA A 103 -26.78 -22.84 29.33
N ALA A 104 -26.47 -22.88 30.63
CA ALA A 104 -25.71 -21.83 31.31
C ALA A 104 -24.24 -21.81 30.87
N SER A 105 -23.58 -22.98 30.79
CA SER A 105 -22.22 -23.05 30.26
C SER A 105 -22.19 -22.57 28.82
N ARG A 106 -23.13 -23.05 27.99
CA ARG A 106 -23.24 -22.70 26.55
C ARG A 106 -23.32 -21.18 26.34
N ASN A 107 -24.15 -20.51 27.13
CA ASN A 107 -24.32 -19.07 27.07
C ASN A 107 -23.07 -18.32 27.54
N ALA A 108 -22.39 -18.79 28.59
CA ALA A 108 -21.15 -18.18 29.06
C ALA A 108 -20.02 -18.28 28.00
N TYR A 109 -19.86 -19.45 27.37
CA TYR A 109 -18.90 -19.63 26.28
C TYR A 109 -19.22 -18.72 25.09
N LEU A 110 -20.49 -18.64 24.68
CA LEU A 110 -20.95 -17.75 23.61
C LEU A 110 -20.63 -16.29 23.90
N ALA A 111 -20.89 -15.83 25.13
CA ALA A 111 -20.59 -14.46 25.52
C ALA A 111 -19.10 -14.15 25.39
N VAL A 112 -18.22 -15.06 25.83
CA VAL A 112 -16.76 -14.91 25.69
C VAL A 112 -16.33 -14.94 24.22
N ALA A 113 -16.83 -15.89 23.43
CA ALA A 113 -16.50 -16.00 22.01
C ALA A 113 -16.90 -14.75 21.22
N VAL A 114 -18.12 -14.24 21.45
CA VAL A 114 -18.60 -13.00 20.84
C VAL A 114 -17.73 -11.82 21.26
N ALA A 115 -17.39 -11.70 22.56
CA ALA A 115 -16.52 -10.64 23.03
C ALA A 115 -15.13 -10.67 22.36
N VAL A 116 -14.52 -11.86 22.22
CA VAL A 116 -13.23 -12.01 21.54
C VAL A 116 -13.34 -11.64 20.06
N VAL A 117 -14.37 -12.09 19.35
CA VAL A 117 -14.58 -11.74 17.94
C VAL A 117 -14.77 -10.23 17.77
N VAL A 118 -15.60 -9.60 18.62
CA VAL A 118 -15.83 -8.15 18.59
C VAL A 118 -14.54 -7.38 18.82
N VAL A 119 -13.74 -7.77 19.83
CA VAL A 119 -12.45 -7.13 20.11
C VAL A 119 -11.50 -7.27 18.93
N GLN A 120 -11.40 -8.45 18.32
CA GLN A 120 -10.51 -8.66 17.18
C GLN A 120 -10.96 -7.91 15.93
N VAL A 121 -12.27 -7.88 15.63
CA VAL A 121 -12.83 -7.07 14.54
C VAL A 121 -12.55 -5.59 14.80
N PHE A 122 -12.75 -5.11 16.02
CA PHE A 122 -12.45 -3.73 16.40
C PHE A 122 -10.96 -3.39 16.19
N LEU A 123 -10.04 -4.26 16.64
CA LEU A 123 -8.61 -4.06 16.45
C LEU A 123 -8.22 -4.08 14.96
N PHE A 124 -8.80 -5.00 14.18
CA PHE A 124 -8.60 -5.07 12.73
C PHE A 124 -9.06 -3.79 12.04
N VAL A 125 -10.29 -3.34 12.30
CA VAL A 125 -10.84 -2.11 11.71
C VAL A 125 -10.02 -0.89 12.13
N ARG A 126 -9.66 -0.78 13.41
CA ARG A 126 -8.83 0.32 13.91
C ARG A 126 -7.46 0.37 13.23
N SER A 127 -6.82 -0.79 13.06
CA SER A 127 -5.53 -0.89 12.38
C SER A 127 -5.64 -0.52 10.90
N ALA A 128 -6.65 -1.06 10.20
CA ALA A 128 -6.93 -0.71 8.81
C ALA A 128 -7.19 0.80 8.65
N MET A 129 -7.99 1.41 9.52
CA MET A 129 -8.24 2.85 9.50
C MET A 129 -6.98 3.67 9.74
N SER A 130 -6.08 3.23 10.62
CA SER A 130 -4.81 3.92 10.86
C SER A 130 -3.91 3.90 9.62
N HIS A 131 -3.75 2.74 8.99
CA HIS A 131 -2.89 2.59 7.81
C HIS A 131 -3.52 3.17 6.52
N TRP A 132 -4.85 3.14 6.41
CA TRP A 132 -5.55 3.68 5.24
C TRP A 132 -5.83 5.18 5.35
N GLY A 133 -6.01 5.66 6.59
CA GLY A 133 -6.35 7.04 6.90
C GLY A 133 -5.17 8.00 6.95
N ASP A 134 -3.93 7.49 6.95
CA ASP A 134 -2.73 8.33 6.98
C ASP A 134 -2.68 9.25 5.75
N PRO A 135 -2.79 10.59 5.95
CA PRO A 135 -2.89 11.53 4.86
C PRO A 135 -1.60 11.62 4.01
N VAL A 136 -0.44 11.25 4.57
CA VAL A 136 0.84 11.17 3.84
C VAL A 136 0.83 9.97 2.89
N GLN A 137 0.51 8.79 3.42
CA GLN A 137 0.38 7.59 2.57
C GLN A 137 -0.74 7.73 1.53
N GLN A 138 -1.77 8.52 1.83
CA GLN A 138 -2.79 8.91 0.85
C GLN A 138 -2.21 9.72 -0.32
N ASN A 139 -1.33 10.68 -0.08
CA ASN A 139 -0.67 11.44 -1.16
C ASN A 139 0.23 10.56 -2.01
N LEU A 140 1.02 9.67 -1.37
CA LEU A 140 1.83 8.66 -2.04
C LEU A 140 0.99 7.79 -2.98
N ARG A 141 -0.11 7.23 -2.48
CA ARG A 141 -1.04 6.39 -3.25
C ARG A 141 -1.70 7.16 -4.40
N ALA A 142 -2.07 8.42 -4.19
CA ALA A 142 -2.64 9.28 -5.23
C ALA A 142 -1.66 9.50 -6.39
N ARG A 143 -0.39 9.80 -6.07
CA ARG A 143 0.69 9.96 -7.06
C ARG A 143 0.96 8.64 -7.79
N ALA A 144 1.09 7.53 -7.08
CA ALA A 144 1.30 6.21 -7.69
C ALA A 144 0.13 5.80 -8.61
N ALA A 145 -1.11 6.10 -8.23
CA ALA A 145 -2.27 5.87 -9.08
C ALA A 145 -2.21 6.72 -10.36
N LYS A 146 -1.87 8.00 -10.25
CA LYS A 146 -1.79 8.90 -11.41
C LYS A 146 -0.62 8.56 -12.33
N TYR A 147 0.54 8.20 -11.78
CA TYR A 147 1.68 7.74 -12.56
C TYR A 147 1.33 6.51 -13.41
N ARG A 148 0.62 5.54 -12.82
CA ARG A 148 0.12 4.37 -13.56
C ARG A 148 -0.79 4.78 -14.72
N GLU A 149 -1.72 5.71 -14.49
CA GLU A 149 -2.60 6.23 -15.54
C GLU A 149 -1.82 6.86 -16.69
N ILE A 150 -0.84 7.72 -16.38
CA ILE A 150 0.05 8.37 -17.34
C ILE A 150 0.86 7.34 -18.14
N ALA A 151 1.45 6.35 -17.47
CA ALA A 151 2.22 5.31 -18.14
C ALA A 151 1.35 4.45 -19.08
N HIS A 152 0.13 4.10 -18.66
CA HIS A 152 -0.81 3.41 -19.55
C HIS A 152 -1.23 4.26 -20.74
N LEU A 153 -1.40 5.58 -20.54
CA LEU A 153 -1.71 6.51 -21.60
C LEU A 153 -0.55 6.62 -22.61
N ALA A 154 0.68 6.79 -22.15
CA ALA A 154 1.86 6.81 -23.01
C ALA A 154 2.00 5.51 -23.81
N ARG A 155 1.79 4.35 -23.17
CA ARG A 155 1.81 3.06 -23.85
C ARG A 155 0.74 2.97 -24.94
N ARG A 156 -0.50 3.40 -24.65
CA ARG A 156 -1.57 3.45 -25.67
C ARG A 156 -1.24 4.41 -26.81
N GLY A 157 -0.48 5.46 -26.54
CA GLY A 157 0.04 6.39 -27.54
C GLY A 157 1.27 5.90 -28.30
N GLY A 158 1.70 4.65 -28.10
CA GLY A 158 2.79 4.03 -28.86
C GLY A 158 4.19 4.18 -28.23
N ALA A 159 4.31 4.66 -26.99
CA ALA A 159 5.58 4.64 -26.28
C ALA A 159 6.05 3.21 -26.00
N ASP A 160 7.36 2.98 -26.05
CA ASP A 160 8.00 1.71 -25.72
C ASP A 160 7.96 1.45 -24.21
N ILE A 161 6.80 1.01 -23.73
CA ILE A 161 6.51 0.75 -22.32
C ILE A 161 6.08 -0.71 -22.18
N PRO A 162 6.74 -1.50 -21.30
CA PRO A 162 6.43 -2.91 -21.11
C PRO A 162 4.95 -3.18 -20.79
N ALA A 163 4.48 -4.36 -21.18
CA ALA A 163 3.16 -4.83 -20.80
C ALA A 163 3.04 -4.91 -19.27
N HIS A 164 1.92 -4.46 -18.72
CA HIS A 164 1.64 -4.43 -17.28
C HIS A 164 2.49 -3.46 -16.44
N TYR A 165 3.39 -2.66 -17.04
CA TYR A 165 4.05 -1.54 -16.37
C TYR A 165 3.03 -0.60 -15.71
N PRO A 166 3.34 -0.02 -14.54
CA PRO A 166 4.51 -0.22 -13.67
C PRO A 166 4.49 -1.48 -12.76
N HIS A 167 3.91 -2.58 -13.24
CA HIS A 167 3.94 -3.92 -12.61
C HIS A 167 3.33 -4.01 -11.22
N TYR A 168 2.26 -3.24 -10.99
CA TYR A 168 1.41 -3.36 -9.81
C TYR A 168 -0.09 -3.45 -10.14
N GLY A 169 -0.93 -3.80 -9.15
CA GLY A 169 -2.38 -3.86 -9.30
C GLY A 169 -3.04 -2.47 -9.35
N PRO A 170 -4.33 -2.36 -9.71
CA PRO A 170 -5.09 -1.15 -9.45
C PRO A 170 -5.04 -0.84 -7.95
N TYR A 171 -5.06 0.44 -7.58
CA TYR A 171 -5.20 0.89 -6.19
C TYR A 171 -6.68 1.02 -5.87
N PRO A 172 -7.35 -0.04 -5.34
CA PRO A 172 -8.77 0.06 -4.99
C PRO A 172 -8.99 1.07 -3.84
N PHE A 173 -7.94 1.40 -3.10
CA PHE A 173 -7.92 2.40 -2.04
C PHE A 173 -7.37 3.76 -2.54
N ALA A 174 -7.69 4.12 -3.80
CA ALA A 174 -7.27 5.36 -4.42
C ALA A 174 -7.56 6.54 -3.49
N ALA A 175 -6.51 7.23 -3.10
CA ALA A 175 -6.56 8.19 -2.03
C ALA A 175 -6.76 9.61 -2.59
N LYS A 176 -7.60 10.38 -1.88
CA LYS A 176 -7.79 11.80 -2.15
C LYS A 176 -6.51 12.53 -1.75
N PHE A 177 -5.87 13.23 -2.70
CA PHE A 177 -4.72 14.07 -2.40
C PHE A 177 -5.08 15.15 -1.38
N ARG A 178 -4.24 15.32 -0.38
CA ARG A 178 -4.38 16.26 0.74
C ARG A 178 -3.20 17.24 0.72
N PRO A 179 -3.37 18.43 0.12
CA PRO A 179 -2.29 19.39 -0.03
C PRO A 179 -1.79 19.98 1.30
N GLU A 180 -2.53 19.83 2.39
CA GLU A 180 -2.21 20.38 3.71
C GLU A 180 -1.06 19.63 4.41
N VAL A 181 -0.85 18.36 4.08
CA VAL A 181 0.17 17.51 4.71
C VAL A 181 1.40 17.27 3.84
N ASP A 182 1.36 17.72 2.59
CA ASP A 182 2.40 17.53 1.58
C ASP A 182 3.80 18.03 2.02
N GLY A 183 3.85 19.12 2.80
CA GLY A 183 5.11 19.64 3.35
C GLY A 183 5.76 18.77 4.45
N ARG A 184 5.02 17.84 5.05
CA ARG A 184 5.51 16.96 6.13
C ARG A 184 6.37 15.81 5.58
N GLU A 185 5.98 15.23 4.44
CA GLU A 185 6.78 14.23 3.71
C GLU A 185 8.21 14.73 3.45
N ARG A 186 8.35 16.00 3.06
CA ARG A 186 9.66 16.62 2.77
C ARG A 186 10.52 16.85 4.02
N SER A 187 9.90 16.93 5.19
CA SER A 187 10.59 17.22 6.46
C SER A 187 11.05 15.94 7.16
N GLU A 188 10.28 14.85 7.08
CA GLU A 188 10.70 13.54 7.61
C GLU A 188 11.88 12.96 6.83
N ASN A 189 11.88 13.05 5.49
CA ASN A 189 13.03 12.59 4.69
C ASN A 189 14.31 13.43 4.94
N LYS A 190 14.18 14.73 5.22
CA LYS A 190 15.35 15.59 5.50
C LYS A 190 15.87 15.42 6.93
N GLY A 191 15.01 15.03 7.88
CA GLY A 191 15.39 14.78 9.27
C GLY A 191 16.03 13.41 9.52
N ALA A 192 15.82 12.43 8.63
CA ALA A 192 16.48 11.13 8.69
C ALA A 192 17.95 11.19 8.26
N ASP A 193 18.29 12.07 7.30
CA ASP A 193 19.65 12.23 6.80
C ASP A 193 20.57 13.05 7.72
N ASP A 194 20.02 13.86 8.64
CA ASP A 194 20.80 14.79 9.47
C ASP A 194 21.26 14.20 10.83
N ASN A 195 20.92 12.93 11.11
CA ASN A 195 21.34 12.23 12.34
C ASN A 195 22.62 11.37 12.15
N GLY A 196 23.33 11.53 11.03
CA GLY A 196 24.53 10.75 10.69
C GLY A 196 25.88 11.38 11.06
N LEU A 197 25.93 12.60 11.63
CA LEU A 197 27.19 13.28 11.93
C LEU A 197 27.11 14.10 13.23
N ARG A 198 27.34 13.44 14.37
CA ARG A 198 28.07 14.01 15.52
C ARG A 198 28.79 12.92 16.30
#